data_AF-A0A2M7IDD7-F1
#
_entry.id   AF-A0A2M7IDD7-F1
#
_cell.length_a   1.000
_cell.length_b   1.000
_cell.length_c   1.000
_cell.angle_alpha   90.00
_cell.angle_beta   90.00
_cell.angle_gamma   90.00
#
_symmetry.space_group_name_H-M   'P 1'
#
loop_
_entity.id
_entity.type
_entity.pdbx_description
1 polymer ?
#
loop_
_entity_poly.entity_id
_entity_poly.type
_entity_poly.pdbx_seq_one_letter_code
_entity_poly.pdbx_strand_id
1 'polypeptide(L)'
;FAGRLASILFAVGIMNAGFMGVVIVGLTTTYAFSEFFGLTGSLDSPYNKSKTFYSVFIGQIIIAFLIAMLPVIDLFKIVVTVQILNAMALPPIFYFLIKFTNNHEIMGKYVNNKFQKWFAIGGTVVITLASFFTAFYTIIAYK
;
A
#
# COMPACT_ATOMS: atom_id res chain seq x y z
N PHE A 1 -9.44 24.77 -25.89
CA PHE A 1 -10.79 24.16 -25.98
C PHE A 1 -10.95 22.84 -25.18
N ALA A 2 -10.06 22.51 -24.22
CA ALA A 2 -10.29 21.39 -23.30
C ALA A 2 -10.47 21.82 -21.82
N GLY A 3 -10.41 23.12 -21.52
CA GLY A 3 -10.21 23.61 -20.14
C GLY A 3 -11.24 23.13 -19.12
N ARG A 4 -12.54 23.32 -19.39
CA ARG A 4 -13.60 22.98 -18.43
C ARG A 4 -13.84 21.47 -18.30
N LEU A 5 -13.87 20.74 -19.42
CA LEU A 5 -14.06 19.29 -19.41
C LEU A 5 -12.85 18.55 -18.82
N ALA A 6 -11.62 18.96 -19.13
CA ALA A 6 -10.42 18.39 -18.54
C ALA A 6 -10.37 18.63 -17.02
N SER A 7 -10.75 19.82 -16.55
CA SER A 7 -10.81 20.12 -15.11
C SER A 7 -11.84 19.25 -14.38
N ILE A 8 -13.00 18.99 -14.98
CA ILE A 8 -14.04 18.13 -14.38
C ILE A 8 -13.56 16.68 -14.32
N LEU A 9 -13.02 16.15 -15.43
CA LEU A 9 -12.48 14.79 -15.46
C LEU A 9 -11.33 14.61 -14.46
N PHE A 10 -10.46 15.61 -14.33
CA PHE A 10 -9.38 15.60 -13.34
C PHE A 10 -9.91 15.60 -11.91
N ALA A 11 -10.89 16.44 -11.59
CA ALA A 11 -11.50 16.48 -10.27
C ALA A 11 -12.17 15.14 -9.91
N VAL A 12 -12.91 14.54 -10.85
CA VAL A 12 -13.51 13.21 -10.67
C VAL A 12 -12.44 12.14 -10.46
N GLY A 13 -11.35 12.19 -11.22
CA GLY A 13 -10.22 11.25 -11.07
C GLY A 13 -9.56 11.33 -9.70
N ILE A 14 -9.25 12.54 -9.21
CA ILE A 14 -8.68 12.73 -7.88
C ILE A 14 -9.65 12.28 -6.79
N MET A 15 -10.94 12.63 -6.90
CA MET A 15 -11.96 12.21 -5.93
C MET A 15 -12.05 10.68 -5.85
N ASN A 16 -12.08 10.00 -6.99
CA ASN A 16 -12.13 8.54 -7.03
C ASN A 16 -10.85 7.89 -6.48
N ALA A 17 -9.67 8.41 -6.84
CA ALA A 17 -8.39 7.91 -6.33
C ALA A 17 -8.29 8.05 -4.80
N GLY A 18 -8.74 9.19 -4.26
CA GLY A 18 -8.81 9.41 -2.81
C GLY A 18 -9.75 8.42 -2.12
N PHE A 19 -10.94 8.20 -2.67
CA PHE A 19 -11.90 7.24 -2.14
C PHE A 19 -11.36 5.81 -2.13
N MET A 20 -10.77 5.36 -3.24
CA MET A 20 -10.10 4.06 -3.32
C MET A 20 -8.97 3.93 -2.31
N GLY A 21 -8.16 4.99 -2.14
CA GLY A 21 -7.07 5.02 -1.16
C GLY A 21 -7.57 4.78 0.26
N VAL A 22 -8.61 5.50 0.68
CA VAL A 22 -9.20 5.35 2.02
C VAL A 22 -9.70 3.92 2.26
N VAL A 23 -10.39 3.33 1.28
CA VAL A 23 -10.96 1.99 1.42
C VAL A 23 -9.86 0.91 1.42
N ILE A 24 -8.97 0.90 0.43
CA ILE A 24 -7.97 -0.15 0.27
C ILE A 24 -6.95 -0.10 1.40
N VAL A 25 -6.39 1.08 1.72
CA VAL A 25 -5.39 1.22 2.77
C VAL A 25 -6.01 0.95 4.14
N GLY A 26 -7.21 1.47 4.39
CA GLY A 26 -7.92 1.24 5.65
C GLY A 26 -8.18 -0.24 5.90
N LEU A 27 -8.71 -0.95 4.91
CA LEU A 27 -9.02 -2.37 5.03
C LEU A 27 -7.75 -3.20 5.19
N THR A 28 -6.76 -3.04 4.31
CA THR A 28 -5.51 -3.82 4.37
C THR A 28 -4.77 -3.64 5.70
N THR A 29 -4.71 -2.41 6.21
CA THR A 29 -4.11 -2.12 7.52
C THR A 29 -4.88 -2.79 8.65
N THR A 30 -6.22 -2.75 8.60
CA THR A 30 -7.06 -3.38 9.62
C THR A 30 -6.90 -4.90 9.62
N TYR A 31 -6.83 -5.51 8.44
CA TYR A 31 -6.57 -6.95 8.29
C TYR A 31 -5.22 -7.35 8.85
N ALA A 32 -4.15 -6.65 8.45
CA ALA A 32 -2.80 -6.93 8.94
C ALA A 32 -2.71 -6.77 10.47
N PHE A 33 -3.35 -5.74 11.02
CA PHE A 33 -3.39 -5.51 12.47
C PHE A 33 -4.20 -6.60 13.18
N SER A 34 -5.38 -6.95 12.67
CA SER A 34 -6.23 -8.00 13.24
C SER A 34 -5.52 -9.35 13.25
N GLU A 35 -4.85 -9.70 12.16
CA GLU A 35 -4.08 -10.95 12.02
C GLU A 35 -2.87 -10.97 12.96
N PHE A 36 -2.11 -9.87 13.05
CA PHE A 36 -0.95 -9.76 13.94
C PHE A 36 -1.32 -9.94 15.43
N PHE A 37 -2.46 -9.39 15.85
CA PHE A 37 -2.95 -9.52 17.23
C PHE A 37 -3.80 -10.79 17.48
N GLY A 38 -3.93 -11.67 16.48
CA GLY A 38 -4.73 -12.90 16.58
C GLY A 38 -6.24 -12.64 16.77
N LEU A 39 -6.71 -11.44 16.43
CA LEU A 39 -8.11 -11.06 16.50
C LEU A 39 -8.84 -11.64 15.28
N THR A 40 -9.90 -12.41 15.50
CA THR A 40 -10.71 -13.07 14.46
C THR A 40 -11.69 -12.11 13.76
N GLY A 41 -11.24 -10.89 13.49
CA GLY A 41 -12.01 -9.88 12.78
C GLY A 41 -11.82 -9.99 11.27
N SER A 42 -12.92 -10.09 10.53
CA SER A 42 -12.94 -10.07 9.06
C SER A 42 -14.08 -9.19 8.58
N LEU A 43 -13.97 -8.61 7.39
CA LEU A 43 -15.05 -7.82 6.80
C LEU A 43 -16.33 -8.67 6.59
N ASP A 44 -16.15 -9.97 6.34
CA ASP A 44 -17.23 -10.94 6.15
C ASP A 44 -17.87 -11.42 7.47
N SER A 45 -17.27 -11.08 8.62
CA SER A 45 -17.80 -11.47 9.92
C SER A 45 -18.81 -10.44 10.42
N PRO A 46 -19.96 -10.88 10.99
CA PRO A 46 -21.02 -9.97 11.42
C PRO A 46 -20.49 -8.95 12.44
N TYR A 47 -20.93 -7.70 12.31
CA TYR A 47 -20.52 -6.55 13.14
C TYR A 47 -20.46 -6.85 14.66
N ASN A 48 -21.35 -7.72 15.15
CA ASN A 48 -21.43 -8.08 16.55
C ASN A 48 -20.26 -8.96 17.05
N LYS A 49 -19.58 -9.72 16.16
CA LYS A 49 -18.40 -10.53 16.49
C LYS A 49 -17.07 -9.80 16.23
N SER A 50 -17.07 -8.82 15.32
CA SER A 50 -15.85 -8.16 14.84
C SER A 50 -15.72 -6.70 15.28
N LYS A 51 -16.29 -6.31 16.43
CA LYS A 51 -16.31 -4.90 16.87
C LYS A 51 -14.90 -4.28 16.86
N THR A 52 -13.88 -5.03 17.28
CA THR A 52 -12.49 -4.57 17.29
C THR A 52 -11.97 -4.25 15.89
N PHE A 53 -12.33 -5.04 14.87
CA PHE A 53 -11.94 -4.79 13.47
C PHE A 53 -12.52 -3.46 12.97
N TYR A 54 -13.84 -3.26 13.14
CA TYR A 54 -14.49 -2.02 12.70
C TYR A 54 -14.01 -0.80 13.49
N SER A 55 -13.71 -0.95 14.77
CA SER A 55 -13.13 0.13 15.59
C SER A 55 -11.74 0.54 15.10
N VAL A 56 -10.87 -0.42 14.75
CA VAL A 56 -9.54 -0.12 14.19
C VAL A 56 -9.67 0.54 12.82
N PHE A 57 -10.58 0.05 11.97
CA PHE A 57 -10.85 0.63 10.65
C PHE A 57 -11.37 2.08 10.74
N ILE A 58 -12.38 2.34 11.56
CA ILE A 58 -12.93 3.69 11.73
C ILE A 58 -11.91 4.59 12.45
N GLY A 59 -11.22 4.06 13.45
CA GLY A 59 -10.22 4.78 14.22
C GLY A 59 -9.09 5.34 13.36
N GLN A 60 -8.52 4.54 12.46
CA GLN A 60 -7.47 5.03 11.56
C GLN A 60 -7.98 6.08 10.57
N ILE A 61 -9.23 5.97 10.09
CA ILE A 61 -9.83 6.97 9.18
C ILE A 61 -10.02 8.30 9.92
N ILE A 62 -10.53 8.26 11.15
CA ILE A 62 -10.70 9.47 11.98
C ILE A 62 -9.34 10.12 12.25
N ILE A 63 -8.32 9.34 12.60
CA ILE A 63 -6.96 9.85 12.82
C ILE A 63 -6.41 10.50 11.54
N ALA A 64 -6.53 9.84 10.39
CA ALA A 64 -6.09 10.38 9.11
C ALA A 64 -6.82 11.68 8.75
N PHE A 65 -8.14 11.75 8.98
CA PHE A 65 -8.95 12.95 8.77
C PHE A 65 -8.50 14.11 9.66
N LEU A 66 -8.27 13.85 10.96
CA LEU A 66 -7.79 14.87 11.89
C LEU A 66 -6.40 15.40 11.50
N ILE A 67 -5.49 14.51 11.10
CA ILE A 67 -4.15 14.91 10.61
C ILE A 67 -4.27 15.75 9.33
N ALA A 68 -5.14 15.35 8.40
CA ALA A 68 -5.35 16.06 7.15
C ALA A 68 -5.97 17.46 7.33
N MET A 69 -6.77 17.68 8.38
CA MET A 69 -7.33 18.99 8.71
C MET A 69 -6.30 19.96 9.32
N LEU A 70 -5.18 19.49 9.87
CA LEU A 70 -4.18 20.35 10.49
C LEU A 70 -3.34 21.08 9.42
N PRO A 71 -3.46 22.41 9.28
CA PRO A 71 -2.75 23.17 8.24
C PRO A 71 -1.25 23.36 8.54
N VAL A 72 -0.77 22.87 9.68
CA VAL A 72 0.61 23.06 10.16
C VAL A 72 1.58 22.14 9.42
N ILE A 73 1.10 21.05 8.81
CA ILE A 73 1.94 20.04 8.17
C ILE A 73 1.77 20.12 6.65
N ASP A 74 2.89 20.16 5.95
CA ASP A 74 2.92 20.07 4.49
C ASP A 74 2.46 18.67 4.05
N LEU A 75 1.24 18.57 3.51
CA LEU A 75 0.68 17.32 2.99
C LEU A 75 1.57 16.71 1.91
N PHE A 76 2.25 17.54 1.12
CA PHE A 76 3.15 17.05 0.08
C PHE A 76 4.34 16.31 0.70
N LYS A 77 4.93 16.84 1.79
CA LYS A 77 5.99 16.14 2.52
C LYS A 77 5.52 14.81 3.10
N ILE A 78 4.30 14.76 3.66
CA ILE A 78 3.73 13.49 4.15
C ILE A 78 3.64 12.47 3.01
N VAL A 79 3.02 12.86 1.88
CA VAL A 79 2.83 11.95 0.73
C VAL A 79 4.17 11.45 0.19
N VAL A 80 5.15 12.35 0.00
CA VAL A 80 6.49 11.97 -0.47
C VAL A 80 7.16 11.01 0.50
N THR A 81 7.11 11.30 1.80
CA THR A 81 7.71 10.45 2.84
C THR A 81 7.09 9.05 2.86
N VAL A 82 5.76 8.97 2.81
CA VAL A 82 5.03 7.68 2.75
C VAL A 82 5.38 6.91 1.47
N GLN A 83 5.52 7.60 0.35
CA GLN A 83 5.91 6.96 -0.92
C GLN A 83 7.32 6.39 -0.86
N ILE A 84 8.25 7.08 -0.20
CA ILE A 84 9.63 6.58 0.02
C ILE A 84 9.61 5.36 0.92
N LEU A 85 8.87 5.41 2.04
CA LEU A 85 8.70 4.24 2.93
C LEU A 85 8.12 3.04 2.18
N ASN A 86 7.11 3.27 1.34
CA ASN A 86 6.54 2.23 0.49
C ASN A 86 7.60 1.65 -0.46
N ALA A 87 8.35 2.50 -1.18
CA ALA A 87 9.44 2.07 -2.05
C ALA A 87 10.49 1.23 -1.31
N MET A 88 10.84 1.60 -0.08
CA MET A 88 11.78 0.83 0.76
C MET A 88 11.21 -0.51 1.24
N ALA A 89 9.89 -0.63 1.38
CA ALA A 89 9.21 -1.87 1.77
C ALA A 89 9.04 -2.86 0.61
N LEU A 90 9.06 -2.40 -0.66
CA LEU A 90 8.87 -3.27 -1.82
C LEU A 90 9.90 -4.42 -1.93
N PRO A 91 11.23 -4.21 -1.78
CA PRO A 91 12.22 -5.28 -1.95
C PRO A 91 11.98 -6.51 -1.06
N PRO A 92 11.79 -6.38 0.28
CA PRO A 92 11.51 -7.56 1.11
C PRO A 92 10.17 -8.21 0.75
N ILE A 93 9.12 -7.44 0.44
CA ILE A 93 7.81 -7.98 0.03
C ILE A 93 7.95 -8.84 -1.22
N PHE A 94 8.61 -8.32 -2.26
CA PHE A 94 8.82 -9.08 -3.51
C PHE A 94 9.72 -10.29 -3.31
N TYR A 95 10.75 -10.18 -2.48
CA TYR A 95 11.61 -11.32 -2.14
C TYR A 95 10.80 -12.47 -1.53
N PHE A 96 9.95 -12.18 -0.53
CA PHE A 96 9.09 -13.19 0.07
C PHE A 96 8.04 -13.71 -0.91
N LEU A 97 7.43 -12.84 -1.72
CA LEU A 97 6.45 -13.23 -2.73
C LEU A 97 7.06 -14.20 -3.76
N ILE A 98 8.26 -13.91 -4.26
CA ILE A 98 8.96 -14.79 -5.21
C ILE A 98 9.37 -16.10 -4.55
N LYS A 99 9.85 -16.05 -3.30
CA LYS A 99 10.22 -17.26 -2.54
C LYS A 99 9.00 -18.16 -2.33
N PHE A 100 7.85 -17.58 -1.99
CA PHE A 100 6.60 -18.29 -1.77
C PHE A 100 6.04 -18.87 -3.07
N THR A 101 5.97 -18.06 -4.13
CA THR A 101 5.45 -18.49 -5.45
C THR A 101 6.34 -19.51 -6.16
N ASN A 102 7.63 -19.57 -5.82
CA ASN A 102 8.56 -20.60 -6.30
C ASN A 102 8.57 -21.87 -5.45
N ASN A 103 7.90 -21.91 -4.29
CA ASN A 103 7.92 -23.08 -3.42
C ASN A 103 6.90 -24.13 -3.91
N HIS A 104 7.41 -25.28 -4.36
CA HIS A 104 6.60 -26.42 -4.78
C HIS A 104 5.76 -27.05 -3.68
N GLU A 105 6.20 -26.98 -2.41
CA GLU A 105 5.43 -27.51 -1.29
C GLU A 105 4.16 -26.69 -1.04
N ILE A 106 4.21 -25.38 -1.30
CA ILE A 106 3.12 -24.44 -1.02
C ILE A 106 2.20 -24.29 -2.24
N MET A 107 2.79 -24.07 -3.42
CA MET A 107 2.03 -23.78 -4.65
C MET A 107 1.71 -25.04 -5.47
N GLY A 108 2.32 -26.18 -5.15
CA GLY A 108 2.08 -27.46 -5.83
C GLY A 108 2.34 -27.38 -7.33
N LYS A 109 1.27 -27.49 -8.11
CA LYS A 109 1.28 -27.44 -9.59
C LYS A 109 1.30 -26.03 -10.17
N TYR A 110 1.04 -25.00 -9.36
CA TYR A 110 0.96 -23.59 -9.78
C TYR A 110 2.27 -22.82 -9.52
N VAL A 111 3.40 -23.52 -9.45
CA VAL A 111 4.71 -22.88 -9.33
C VAL A 111 5.05 -22.12 -10.60
N ASN A 112 5.73 -20.99 -10.44
CA ASN A 112 6.22 -20.18 -11.54
C ASN A 112 7.05 -21.00 -12.53
N ASN A 113 6.66 -20.93 -13.80
CA ASN A 113 7.45 -21.45 -14.91
C ASN A 113 8.79 -20.72 -15.01
N LYS A 114 9.80 -21.33 -15.66
CA LYS A 114 11.15 -20.74 -15.80
C LYS A 114 11.14 -19.31 -16.35
N PHE A 115 10.22 -19.00 -17.27
CA PHE A 115 10.02 -17.64 -17.81
C PHE A 115 9.45 -16.68 -16.76
N GLN A 116 8.38 -17.07 -16.07
CA GLN A 116 7.76 -16.24 -15.01
C GLN A 116 8.75 -15.98 -13.87
N LYS A 117 9.56 -16.97 -13.51
CA LYS A 117 10.62 -16.84 -12.51
C LYS A 117 11.67 -15.83 -12.94
N TRP A 118 12.17 -15.90 -14.17
CA TRP A 118 13.15 -14.93 -14.69
C TRP A 118 12.58 -13.52 -14.79
N PHE A 119 11.34 -13.38 -15.26
CA PHE A 119 10.67 -12.09 -15.34
C PHE A 119 10.43 -11.49 -13.96
N ALA A 120 9.98 -12.28 -12.99
CA ALA A 120 9.76 -11.84 -11.61
C ALA A 120 11.09 -11.43 -10.95
N ILE A 121 12.17 -12.22 -11.11
CA ILE A 121 13.48 -11.88 -10.57
C ILE A 121 14.01 -10.59 -11.22
N GLY A 122 13.94 -10.47 -12.54
CA GLY A 122 14.36 -9.27 -13.26
C GLY A 122 13.59 -8.03 -12.79
N GLY A 123 12.26 -8.15 -12.66
CA GLY A 123 11.41 -7.09 -12.13
C GLY A 123 11.77 -6.71 -10.71
N THR A 124 12.01 -7.68 -9.83
CA THR A 124 12.43 -7.41 -8.44
C THR A 124 13.79 -6.75 -8.36
N VAL A 125 14.76 -7.12 -9.21
CA VAL A 125 16.06 -6.45 -9.27
C VAL A 125 15.89 -4.99 -9.69
N VAL A 126 15.10 -4.72 -10.74
CA VAL A 126 14.81 -3.36 -11.20
C VAL A 126 14.12 -2.54 -10.12
N ILE A 127 13.08 -3.09 -9.48
CA ILE A 127 12.35 -2.44 -8.38
C ILE A 127 13.32 -2.16 -7.22
N THR A 128 14.16 -3.12 -6.85
CA THR A 128 15.11 -2.96 -5.76
C THR A 128 16.12 -1.85 -6.05
N LEU A 129 16.71 -1.84 -7.25
CA LEU A 129 17.63 -0.78 -7.68
C LEU A 129 16.95 0.59 -7.69
N ALA A 130 15.72 0.68 -8.21
CA ALA A 130 14.95 1.92 -8.22
C ALA A 130 14.60 2.41 -6.79
N SER A 131 14.23 1.49 -5.89
CA SER A 131 13.98 1.78 -4.48
C SER A 131 15.23 2.29 -3.77
N PHE A 132 16.39 1.65 -3.98
CA PHE A 132 17.67 2.10 -3.42
C PHE A 132 18.08 3.47 -3.98
N PHE A 133 17.91 3.69 -5.29
CA PHE A 133 18.20 4.99 -5.91
C PHE A 133 17.32 6.11 -5.33
N THR A 134 16.01 5.84 -5.16
CA THR A 134 15.06 6.81 -4.60
C THR A 134 15.39 7.13 -3.14
N ALA A 135 15.72 6.12 -2.34
CA ALA A 135 16.13 6.31 -0.95
C ALA A 135 17.44 7.13 -0.86
N PHE A 136 18.43 6.80 -1.69
CA PHE A 136 19.71 7.51 -1.73
C PHE A 136 19.56 8.97 -2.16
N TYR A 137 18.77 9.23 -3.21
CA TYR A 137 18.49 10.58 -3.69
C TYR A 137 17.76 11.42 -2.64
N THR A 138 16.79 10.83 -1.94
CA THR A 138 16.08 11.51 -0.85
C THR A 138 17.03 11.88 0.29
N ILE A 139 17.89 10.95 0.73
CA ILE A 139 18.85 11.20 1.83
C ILE A 139 19.83 12.33 1.47
N ILE A 140 20.23 12.42 0.20
CA ILE A 140 21.12 13.48 -0.29
C ILE A 140 20.38 14.82 -0.45
N ALA A 141 19.14 14.80 -0.95
CA ALA A 141 18.35 16.01 -1.19
C ALA A 141 17.78 16.65 0.09
N TYR A 142 17.69 15.89 1.19
CA TYR A 142 17.27 16.40 2.50
C TYR A 142 18.45 16.88 3.37
N LYS A 143 19.66 16.89 2.80
CA LYS A 143 20.87 17.49 3.38
C LYS A 143 21.08 18.87 2.80
#